data_AF-A0A8H7FX72-F1
#
_entry.id   AF-A0A8H7FX72-F1
#
_cell.length_a   1.000
_cell.length_b   1.000
_cell.length_c   1.000
_cell.angle_alpha   90.00
_cell.angle_beta   90.00
_cell.angle_gamma   90.00
#
_symmetry.space_group_name_H-M   'P 1'
#
loop_
_entity.id
_entity.type
_entity.pdbx_description
1 polymer ?
#
loop_
_entity_poly.entity_id
_entity_poly.type
_entity_poly.pdbx_seq_one_letter_code
_entity_poly.pdbx_strand_id
1 'polypeptide(L)'
;MNFAGDYADFDTLGFNPDHIVAPRSLASLIAAQEEREAEAKAQENAAEATQEEAEEEAEEPQIGAPPPAQISAFDLQPQAMMPTISGSHSAFGASTGMSLDLNAGLSSFKSSPDLWSNNAFGGGGIPKRTVEIMSRDLDKIKEMRAHLQTAISLEQKTIPLYLYAAYSIKNPGPAMWNILRNILCSIGGYPGLYRNPAVQKGEQFVPEYPTSLLYQEIRLNLRAANKGNIRTFMELERPDPTVIPAGQSIVMPSKDLFDDYGSIGAFYYAISQEHSPLRIGDAGLVWLNQRDKSKKLFIKANIAKQLNSQDGSWYDDDMISVEDIDSALQAIATIVEQGEGSPKVITPEPPKGSLDPPAIAGVRSHFEVFEGLYNGPKVDCYDVLENPKTKDYIDDPMYPVLLASDAVYCYLLLTLEKLWTEDDPKRRRQFITKNLQHLMMDIMRPMAKLLVTKVVTRSRNPVDIEKHLNQKHFGPPFNFYDFYNAPAGVAPFQQLKNLMAEAVAAAPELKQAQDTVNGLMDIGPLNPVRAAKKG
;
A
#
# COMPACT_ATOMS: atom_id res chain seq x y z
N MET A 1 21.41 7.20 -33.27
CA MET A 1 21.57 8.66 -33.45
C MET A 1 22.03 9.22 -32.12
N ASN A 2 22.98 10.15 -32.10
CA ASN A 2 23.52 10.67 -30.85
C ASN A 2 22.65 11.82 -30.35
N PHE A 3 22.32 11.80 -29.05
CA PHE A 3 21.88 12.98 -28.32
C PHE A 3 22.84 13.21 -27.14
N ALA A 4 23.68 14.22 -27.29
CA ALA A 4 24.50 14.79 -26.24
C ALA A 4 24.46 16.31 -26.44
N GLY A 5 23.89 17.03 -25.47
CA GLY A 5 23.65 18.47 -25.54
C GLY A 5 22.84 18.97 -24.35
N ASP A 6 23.03 20.24 -24.04
CA ASP A 6 22.15 21.10 -23.25
C ASP A 6 21.86 20.71 -21.79
N TYR A 7 22.94 20.54 -21.00
CA TYR A 7 22.96 20.91 -19.57
C TYR A 7 24.24 21.71 -19.26
N ALA A 8 24.22 23.01 -19.56
CA ALA A 8 25.37 23.90 -19.41
C ALA A 8 24.96 25.36 -19.14
N ASP A 9 24.22 25.60 -18.06
CA ASP A 9 24.22 26.93 -17.41
C ASP A 9 23.77 26.83 -15.95
N PHE A 10 24.68 27.05 -15.00
CA PHE A 10 24.39 27.12 -13.55
C PHE A 10 25.36 28.03 -12.75
N ASP A 11 26.26 28.75 -13.43
CA ASP A 11 27.33 29.56 -12.83
C ASP A 11 26.91 31.01 -12.53
N THR A 12 25.75 31.21 -11.89
CA THR A 12 25.32 32.54 -11.37
C THR A 12 24.68 32.47 -9.98
N LEU A 13 25.40 31.93 -8.99
CA LEU A 13 25.12 32.17 -7.57
C LEU A 13 26.27 32.95 -6.92
N GLY A 14 26.01 34.21 -6.57
CA GLY A 14 27.02 35.16 -6.10
C GLY A 14 27.58 34.81 -4.73
N PHE A 15 28.80 34.28 -4.68
CA PHE A 15 29.57 34.14 -3.44
C PHE A 15 30.07 35.49 -2.93
N ASN A 16 29.85 35.77 -1.65
CA ASN A 16 30.46 36.91 -0.97
C ASN A 16 31.88 36.52 -0.48
N PRO A 17 32.96 37.19 -0.95
CA PRO A 17 34.33 36.83 -0.59
C PRO A 17 34.72 37.21 0.85
N ASP A 18 33.97 38.07 1.54
CA ASP A 18 34.35 38.60 2.86
C ASP A 18 34.15 37.60 4.03
N HIS A 19 33.63 36.40 3.76
CA HIS A 19 33.34 35.36 4.76
C HIS A 19 34.35 34.20 4.79
N ILE A 20 35.60 34.42 4.34
CA ILE A 20 36.67 33.42 4.46
C ILE A 20 37.12 33.30 5.93
N VAL A 21 36.48 32.38 6.66
CA VAL A 21 37.01 31.87 7.93
C VAL A 21 38.34 31.16 7.63
N ALA A 22 39.40 31.53 8.35
CA ALA A 22 40.73 30.98 8.12
C ALA A 22 40.72 29.43 8.21
N PRO A 23 41.37 28.71 7.27
CA PRO A 23 41.30 27.26 7.22
C PRO A 23 41.90 26.65 8.49
N ARG A 24 41.10 25.82 9.18
CA ARG A 24 41.57 24.99 10.28
C ARG A 24 42.72 24.11 9.77
N SER A 25 43.82 24.03 10.54
CA SER A 25 44.96 23.20 10.15
C SER A 25 44.56 21.73 10.09
N LEU A 26 45.18 20.95 9.21
CA LEU A 26 44.88 19.52 9.07
C LEU A 26 45.03 18.78 10.41
N ALA A 27 46.03 19.14 11.22
CA ALA A 27 46.21 18.62 12.58
C ALA A 27 45.01 18.90 13.51
N SER A 28 44.40 20.09 13.42
CA SER A 28 43.19 20.42 14.22
C SER A 28 41.91 19.74 13.70
N LEU A 29 41.90 19.25 12.46
CA LEU A 29 40.82 18.41 11.94
C LEU A 29 40.99 16.94 12.34
N ILE A 30 42.23 16.44 12.38
CA ILE A 30 42.57 15.09 12.86
C ILE A 30 42.27 14.99 14.36
N ALA A 31 42.76 15.91 15.19
CA ALA A 31 42.51 15.88 16.64
C ALA A 31 41.00 15.94 16.97
N ALA A 32 40.24 16.77 16.25
CA ALA A 32 38.78 16.86 16.40
C ALA A 32 37.98 15.69 15.78
N GLN A 33 38.68 14.73 15.15
CA GLN A 33 38.12 13.45 14.72
C GLN A 33 38.48 12.35 15.73
N GLU A 34 39.74 12.28 16.17
CA GLU A 34 40.21 11.40 17.24
C GLU A 34 39.42 11.60 18.55
N GLU A 35 39.12 12.86 18.92
CA GLU A 35 38.28 13.23 20.06
C GLU A 35 36.87 12.64 19.97
N ARG A 36 36.23 12.70 18.78
CA ARG A 36 34.89 12.14 18.54
C ARG A 36 34.88 10.62 18.54
N GLU A 37 35.93 10.00 18.01
CA GLU A 37 36.07 8.54 18.00
C GLU A 37 36.29 8.01 19.43
N ALA A 38 36.98 8.77 20.28
CA ALA A 38 37.07 8.49 21.72
C ALA A 38 35.73 8.68 22.45
N GLU A 39 35.00 9.79 22.19
CA GLU A 39 33.67 10.03 22.77
C GLU A 39 32.66 8.94 22.36
N ALA A 40 32.61 8.57 21.08
CA ALA A 40 31.71 7.54 20.58
C ALA A 40 31.98 6.18 21.23
N LYS A 41 33.26 5.80 21.37
CA LYS A 41 33.64 4.55 22.03
C LYS A 41 33.38 4.56 23.54
N ALA A 42 33.47 5.71 24.20
CA ALA A 42 33.08 5.85 25.60
C ALA A 42 31.57 5.67 25.79
N GLN A 43 30.75 6.12 24.83
CA GLN A 43 29.29 5.92 24.85
C GLN A 43 28.90 4.46 24.55
N GLU A 44 29.62 3.79 23.63
CA GLU A 44 29.45 2.37 23.30
C GLU A 44 29.70 1.48 24.53
N ASN A 45 30.88 1.61 25.15
CA ASN A 45 31.23 0.87 26.38
C ASN A 45 30.23 1.12 27.54
N ALA A 46 29.69 2.33 27.66
CA ALA A 46 28.72 2.67 28.70
C ALA A 46 27.34 2.04 28.46
N ALA A 47 26.93 1.87 27.19
CA ALA A 47 25.72 1.17 26.84
C ALA A 47 25.83 -0.34 27.12
N GLU A 48 26.98 -0.95 26.79
CA GLU A 48 27.24 -2.37 27.09
C GLU A 48 27.18 -2.66 28.60
N ALA A 49 27.85 -1.84 29.43
CA ALA A 49 27.81 -2.00 30.89
C ALA A 49 26.39 -1.84 31.48
N THR A 50 25.58 -0.94 30.91
CA THR A 50 24.18 -0.77 31.34
C THR A 50 23.30 -1.97 30.96
N GLN A 51 23.67 -2.71 29.91
CA GLN A 51 22.99 -3.95 29.53
C GLN A 51 23.38 -5.13 30.43
N GLU A 52 24.67 -5.27 30.78
CA GLU A 52 25.12 -6.32 31.71
C GLU A 52 24.44 -6.18 33.10
N GLU A 53 24.36 -4.97 33.66
CA GLU A 53 23.64 -4.73 34.93
C GLU A 53 22.13 -5.09 34.83
N ALA A 54 21.49 -4.82 33.69
CA ALA A 54 20.08 -5.12 33.47
C ALA A 54 19.79 -6.60 33.20
N GLU A 55 20.78 -7.37 32.73
CA GLU A 55 20.68 -8.82 32.58
C GLU A 55 20.95 -9.54 33.92
N GLU A 56 21.84 -9.03 34.78
CA GLU A 56 22.08 -9.58 36.12
C GLU A 56 20.88 -9.35 37.07
N GLU A 57 20.22 -8.19 37.02
CA GLU A 57 19.00 -7.92 37.82
C GLU A 57 17.78 -8.78 37.39
N ALA A 58 17.84 -9.41 36.21
CA ALA A 58 16.76 -10.24 35.66
C ALA A 58 16.78 -11.73 36.13
N GLU A 59 17.89 -12.22 36.71
CA GLU A 59 18.01 -13.64 37.12
C GLU A 59 17.58 -13.93 38.58
N GLU A 60 17.08 -12.96 39.36
CA GLU A 60 16.57 -13.24 40.72
C GLU A 60 15.36 -14.22 40.72
N PRO A 61 15.44 -15.38 41.39
CA PRO A 61 14.44 -16.44 41.25
C PRO A 61 13.18 -16.18 42.09
N GLN A 62 12.08 -15.80 41.43
CA GLN A 62 10.78 -15.64 42.08
C GLN A 62 10.24 -16.96 42.66
N ILE A 63 10.03 -17.00 43.99
CA ILE A 63 9.60 -18.20 44.70
C ILE A 63 8.06 -18.35 44.68
N GLY A 64 7.58 -19.34 43.92
CA GLY A 64 6.44 -20.17 44.32
C GLY A 64 5.05 -19.82 43.75
N ALA A 65 4.65 -20.54 42.72
CA ALA A 65 3.24 -20.75 42.36
C ALA A 65 2.97 -22.26 42.16
N PRO A 66 1.83 -22.83 42.62
CA PRO A 66 1.54 -24.25 42.50
C PRO A 66 1.03 -24.64 41.10
N PRO A 67 1.28 -25.89 40.64
CA PRO A 67 0.90 -26.31 39.29
C PRO A 67 -0.62 -26.60 39.14
N PRO A 68 -1.21 -26.33 37.96
CA PRO A 68 -2.59 -26.70 37.66
C PRO A 68 -2.74 -28.21 37.40
N ALA A 69 -3.96 -28.72 37.59
CA ALA A 69 -4.24 -30.16 37.53
C ALA A 69 -4.25 -30.74 36.11
N GLN A 70 -3.80 -31.99 35.99
CA GLN A 70 -3.91 -32.80 34.78
C GLN A 70 -5.36 -33.23 34.52
N ILE A 71 -5.80 -33.21 33.26
CA ILE A 71 -7.03 -33.86 32.79
C ILE A 71 -6.64 -34.88 31.71
N SER A 72 -7.22 -36.08 31.80
CA SER A 72 -6.85 -37.25 31.00
C SER A 72 -7.40 -37.22 29.57
N ALA A 73 -6.66 -37.87 28.66
CA ALA A 73 -7.12 -38.15 27.30
C ALA A 73 -8.35 -39.08 27.25
N PHE A 74 -9.00 -39.12 26.09
CA PHE A 74 -9.97 -40.15 25.71
C PHE A 74 -9.75 -40.57 24.26
N ASP A 75 -9.84 -41.88 23.98
CA ASP A 75 -9.73 -42.45 22.63
C ASP A 75 -10.89 -42.07 21.72
N LEU A 76 -10.65 -42.15 20.40
CA LEU A 76 -11.56 -42.88 19.49
C LEU A 76 -10.84 -43.25 18.18
N GLN A 77 -11.05 -44.49 17.71
CA GLN A 77 -10.50 -45.01 16.45
C GLN A 77 -11.46 -44.86 15.25
N PRO A 78 -10.97 -44.88 14.00
CA PRO A 78 -11.78 -44.64 12.81
C PRO A 78 -12.50 -45.88 12.27
N GLN A 79 -13.55 -45.66 11.47
CA GLN A 79 -14.09 -46.64 10.52
C GLN A 79 -14.31 -45.98 9.15
N ALA A 80 -14.19 -46.78 8.08
CA ALA A 80 -14.30 -46.34 6.70
C ALA A 80 -15.35 -47.15 5.94
N MET A 81 -15.99 -46.56 4.93
CA MET A 81 -16.69 -47.29 3.86
C MET A 81 -16.84 -46.43 2.60
N MET A 82 -16.51 -47.00 1.43
CA MET A 82 -17.05 -46.57 0.14
C MET A 82 -18.31 -47.39 -0.19
N PRO A 83 -19.08 -47.02 -1.25
CA PRO A 83 -18.93 -47.81 -2.47
C PRO A 83 -18.96 -47.00 -3.79
N THR A 84 -18.64 -47.68 -4.89
CA THR A 84 -18.57 -47.18 -6.28
C THR A 84 -19.73 -47.66 -7.16
N ILE A 85 -20.12 -46.87 -8.18
CA ILE A 85 -20.89 -47.19 -9.42
C ILE A 85 -20.87 -45.88 -10.24
N SER A 86 -20.33 -45.72 -11.47
CA SER A 86 -20.40 -46.42 -12.78
C SER A 86 -21.54 -45.90 -13.70
N GLY A 87 -21.22 -45.54 -14.96
CA GLY A 87 -22.21 -45.02 -15.94
C GLY A 87 -21.65 -44.14 -17.09
N SER A 88 -21.63 -44.71 -18.30
CA SER A 88 -21.49 -44.17 -19.68
C SER A 88 -22.11 -42.77 -19.98
N HIS A 89 -21.57 -41.90 -20.86
CA HIS A 89 -21.64 -41.93 -22.36
C HIS A 89 -23.08 -42.18 -22.91
N SER A 90 -23.63 -41.55 -23.96
CA SER A 90 -23.36 -40.37 -24.83
C SER A 90 -24.61 -40.19 -25.79
N ALA A 91 -24.82 -39.28 -26.77
CA ALA A 91 -24.10 -38.17 -27.43
C ALA A 91 -25.10 -37.27 -28.25
N PHE A 92 -24.61 -36.16 -28.85
CA PHE A 92 -25.15 -35.38 -30.01
C PHE A 92 -26.58 -34.74 -30.03
N GLY A 93 -26.65 -33.51 -30.57
CA GLY A 93 -27.87 -32.76 -30.97
C GLY A 93 -27.53 -31.29 -31.32
N ALA A 94 -28.16 -30.67 -32.34
CA ALA A 94 -27.66 -29.40 -32.92
C ALA A 94 -28.74 -28.41 -33.43
N SER A 95 -28.34 -27.13 -33.55
CA SER A 95 -29.11 -25.97 -34.08
C SER A 95 -30.32 -25.53 -33.23
N THR A 96 -30.89 -24.33 -33.34
CA THR A 96 -30.65 -23.14 -34.20
C THR A 96 -30.47 -21.87 -33.35
N GLY A 97 -29.89 -20.80 -33.92
CA GLY A 97 -29.71 -19.51 -33.21
C GLY A 97 -30.82 -18.48 -33.45
N MET A 98 -30.88 -17.46 -32.58
CA MET A 98 -31.51 -16.16 -32.83
C MET A 98 -30.70 -15.06 -32.12
N SER A 99 -30.62 -13.88 -32.73
CA SER A 99 -30.03 -12.69 -32.13
C SER A 99 -31.14 -11.85 -31.49
N LEU A 100 -30.93 -11.36 -30.27
CA LEU A 100 -31.79 -10.38 -29.61
C LEU A 100 -30.95 -9.38 -28.82
N ASP A 101 -31.37 -8.12 -28.89
CA ASP A 101 -30.71 -6.97 -28.29
C ASP A 101 -31.03 -6.87 -26.78
N LEU A 102 -30.06 -6.43 -25.98
CA LEU A 102 -30.12 -6.48 -24.51
C LEU A 102 -29.51 -5.21 -23.88
N ASN A 103 -30.20 -4.09 -24.03
CA ASN A 103 -29.78 -2.81 -23.43
C ASN A 103 -30.94 -2.00 -22.79
N ALA A 104 -31.99 -2.68 -22.31
CA ALA A 104 -33.06 -2.08 -21.52
C ALA A 104 -33.58 -3.08 -20.46
N GLY A 105 -33.66 -2.67 -19.19
CA GLY A 105 -34.34 -3.45 -18.14
C GLY A 105 -33.57 -3.78 -16.85
N LEU A 106 -32.80 -2.85 -16.28
CA LEU A 106 -32.11 -3.04 -14.98
C LEU A 106 -32.47 -1.99 -13.89
N SER A 107 -33.69 -1.43 -13.95
CA SER A 107 -34.14 -0.36 -13.05
C SER A 107 -35.42 -0.67 -12.27
N SER A 108 -35.79 -1.94 -12.07
CA SER A 108 -36.89 -2.33 -11.18
C SER A 108 -36.76 -3.75 -10.62
N PHE A 109 -36.10 -3.90 -9.47
CA PHE A 109 -36.29 -5.05 -8.58
C PHE A 109 -36.40 -4.56 -7.13
N LYS A 110 -37.62 -4.59 -6.59
CA LYS A 110 -37.90 -4.49 -5.15
C LYS A 110 -38.26 -5.89 -4.63
N SER A 111 -37.97 -6.15 -3.36
CA SER A 111 -38.10 -7.46 -2.73
C SER A 111 -39.56 -7.84 -2.43
N SER A 112 -39.98 -9.01 -2.89
CA SER A 112 -41.14 -9.76 -2.38
C SER A 112 -40.78 -11.25 -2.35
N PRO A 113 -40.85 -11.95 -1.21
CA PRO A 113 -40.42 -13.36 -1.12
C PRO A 113 -41.36 -14.36 -1.80
N ASP A 114 -42.67 -14.08 -1.80
CA ASP A 114 -43.72 -15.10 -1.90
C ASP A 114 -44.25 -15.36 -3.32
N LEU A 115 -43.37 -15.49 -4.31
CA LEU A 115 -43.73 -15.79 -5.71
C LEU A 115 -43.12 -17.07 -6.31
N TRP A 116 -42.55 -17.95 -5.47
CA TRP A 116 -41.91 -19.20 -5.90
C TRP A 116 -42.72 -20.47 -5.55
N SER A 117 -44.05 -20.35 -5.52
CA SER A 117 -44.95 -21.48 -5.22
C SER A 117 -46.28 -21.44 -5.99
N ASN A 118 -46.23 -21.70 -7.31
CA ASN A 118 -47.10 -22.69 -7.96
C ASN A 118 -46.76 -22.92 -9.45
N ASN A 119 -46.97 -24.16 -9.92
CA ASN A 119 -46.76 -24.55 -11.32
C ASN A 119 -47.93 -24.13 -12.21
N ALA A 120 -47.66 -23.43 -13.33
CA ALA A 120 -48.67 -23.20 -14.38
C ALA A 120 -48.14 -23.03 -15.82
N PHE A 121 -46.82 -23.17 -16.08
CA PHE A 121 -46.28 -23.24 -17.45
C PHE A 121 -45.05 -24.17 -17.50
N GLY A 122 -44.87 -24.86 -18.64
CA GLY A 122 -43.81 -25.86 -18.87
C GLY A 122 -42.41 -25.29 -19.09
N GLY A 123 -41.94 -24.42 -18.19
CA GLY A 123 -40.59 -23.87 -18.23
C GLY A 123 -39.55 -24.90 -17.77
N GLY A 124 -38.49 -25.10 -18.56
CA GLY A 124 -37.33 -25.90 -18.16
C GLY A 124 -36.54 -25.20 -17.05
N GLY A 125 -36.93 -25.42 -15.80
CA GLY A 125 -36.26 -24.83 -14.63
C GLY A 125 -34.77 -25.17 -14.59
N ILE A 126 -33.92 -24.16 -14.40
CA ILE A 126 -32.48 -24.34 -14.25
C ILE A 126 -32.23 -25.32 -13.09
N PRO A 127 -31.48 -26.42 -13.28
CA PRO A 127 -31.28 -27.42 -12.24
C PRO A 127 -30.74 -26.78 -10.96
N LYS A 128 -31.30 -27.15 -9.79
CA LYS A 128 -30.93 -26.58 -8.48
C LYS A 128 -29.40 -26.58 -8.25
N ARG A 129 -28.74 -27.67 -8.65
CA ARG A 129 -27.27 -27.84 -8.61
C ARG A 129 -26.51 -26.77 -9.40
N THR A 130 -27.04 -26.30 -10.53
CA THR A 130 -26.45 -25.23 -11.34
C THR A 130 -26.55 -23.88 -10.61
N VAL A 131 -27.69 -23.60 -9.97
CA VAL A 131 -27.87 -22.37 -9.17
C VAL A 131 -26.94 -22.36 -7.96
N GLU A 132 -26.82 -23.50 -7.27
CA GLU A 132 -25.89 -23.69 -6.13
C GLU A 132 -24.42 -23.50 -6.53
N ILE A 133 -24.02 -23.97 -7.72
CA ILE A 133 -22.67 -23.73 -8.28
C ILE A 133 -22.45 -22.24 -8.57
N MET A 134 -23.37 -21.60 -9.30
CA MET A 134 -23.25 -20.19 -9.68
C MET A 134 -23.22 -19.25 -8.45
N SER A 135 -23.91 -19.60 -7.36
CA SER A 135 -23.81 -18.84 -6.10
C SER A 135 -22.41 -18.93 -5.49
N ARG A 136 -21.83 -20.14 -5.43
CA ARG A 136 -20.48 -20.35 -4.87
C ARG A 136 -19.40 -19.62 -5.67
N ASP A 137 -19.44 -19.73 -6.99
CA ASP A 137 -18.46 -19.05 -7.85
C ASP A 137 -18.57 -17.51 -7.71
N LEU A 138 -19.79 -16.96 -7.51
CA LEU A 138 -20.00 -15.54 -7.20
C LEU A 138 -19.47 -15.12 -5.83
N ASP A 139 -19.56 -15.99 -4.81
CA ASP A 139 -19.00 -15.72 -3.48
C ASP A 139 -17.46 -15.72 -3.51
N LYS A 140 -16.84 -16.64 -4.26
CA LYS A 140 -15.38 -16.61 -4.48
C LYS A 140 -14.88 -15.38 -5.24
N ILE A 141 -15.67 -14.83 -6.16
CA ILE A 141 -15.35 -13.53 -6.79
C ILE A 141 -15.42 -12.37 -5.77
N LYS A 142 -16.28 -12.43 -4.74
CA LYS A 142 -16.29 -11.44 -3.64
C LYS A 142 -15.06 -11.60 -2.75
N GLU A 143 -14.71 -12.84 -2.38
CA GLU A 143 -13.50 -13.14 -1.60
C GLU A 143 -12.24 -12.64 -2.32
N MET A 144 -12.08 -12.93 -3.62
CA MET A 144 -10.95 -12.46 -4.42
C MET A 144 -10.87 -10.92 -4.50
N ARG A 145 -12.00 -10.23 -4.68
CA ARG A 145 -12.05 -8.75 -4.65
C ARG A 145 -11.68 -8.19 -3.27
N ALA A 146 -12.00 -8.90 -2.19
CA ALA A 146 -11.56 -8.51 -0.85
C ALA A 146 -10.05 -8.67 -0.67
N HIS A 147 -9.45 -9.78 -1.13
CA HIS A 147 -8.00 -9.98 -1.08
C HIS A 147 -7.24 -8.93 -1.91
N LEU A 148 -7.72 -8.58 -3.11
CA LEU A 148 -7.12 -7.52 -3.93
C LEU A 148 -7.33 -6.10 -3.34
N GLN A 149 -8.41 -5.85 -2.61
CA GLN A 149 -8.53 -4.61 -1.82
C GLN A 149 -7.57 -4.61 -0.63
N THR A 150 -7.35 -5.76 0.02
CA THR A 150 -6.36 -5.89 1.10
C THR A 150 -4.92 -5.76 0.58
N ALA A 151 -4.63 -6.21 -0.64
CA ALA A 151 -3.38 -5.93 -1.34
C ALA A 151 -3.17 -4.42 -1.47
N ILE A 152 -4.15 -3.69 -1.99
CA ILE A 152 -4.06 -2.22 -2.10
C ILE A 152 -3.92 -1.56 -0.71
N SER A 153 -4.56 -2.08 0.34
CA SER A 153 -4.39 -1.59 1.73
C SER A 153 -3.00 -1.92 2.34
N LEU A 154 -2.38 -3.03 1.95
CA LEU A 154 -1.00 -3.40 2.32
C LEU A 154 -0.03 -2.37 1.75
N GLU A 155 -0.12 -2.12 0.45
CA GLU A 155 0.74 -1.19 -0.28
C GLU A 155 0.49 0.26 0.16
N GLN A 156 -0.77 0.59 0.47
CA GLN A 156 -1.11 1.89 1.05
C GLN A 156 -0.47 2.11 2.43
N LYS A 157 -0.16 1.06 3.21
CA LYS A 157 0.61 1.18 4.47
C LYS A 157 2.10 1.47 4.25
N THR A 158 2.65 1.23 3.06
CA THR A 158 4.09 1.45 2.78
C THR A 158 4.37 2.87 2.26
N ILE A 159 3.44 3.49 1.51
CA ILE A 159 3.61 4.86 0.95
C ILE A 159 4.00 5.90 2.01
N PRO A 160 3.24 6.09 3.12
CA PRO A 160 3.57 7.09 4.13
C PRO A 160 4.89 6.77 4.85
N LEU A 161 5.16 5.49 5.08
CA LEU A 161 6.34 4.99 5.76
C LEU A 161 7.62 5.36 4.98
N TYR A 162 7.67 5.04 3.69
CA TYR A 162 8.80 5.37 2.83
C TYR A 162 8.91 6.88 2.57
N LEU A 163 7.78 7.58 2.36
CA LEU A 163 7.79 9.03 2.16
C LEU A 163 8.29 9.77 3.42
N TYR A 164 7.84 9.40 4.61
CA TYR A 164 8.27 10.02 5.87
C TYR A 164 9.79 9.87 6.07
N ALA A 165 10.31 8.67 5.84
CA ALA A 165 11.74 8.42 5.89
C ALA A 165 12.49 9.21 4.80
N ALA A 166 12.03 9.19 3.54
CA ALA A 166 12.66 9.92 2.45
C ALA A 166 12.68 11.45 2.68
N TYR A 167 11.61 12.02 3.25
CA TYR A 167 11.56 13.44 3.61
C TYR A 167 12.45 13.80 4.81
N SER A 168 12.77 12.85 5.69
CA SER A 168 13.77 13.07 6.75
C SER A 168 15.20 13.17 6.22
N ILE A 169 15.49 12.65 5.01
CA ILE A 169 16.81 12.73 4.38
C ILE A 169 17.02 14.14 3.83
N LYS A 170 18.17 14.75 4.12
CA LYS A 170 18.47 16.12 3.67
C LYS A 170 18.58 16.27 2.13
N ASN A 171 18.84 15.17 1.40
CA ASN A 171 18.91 15.10 -0.07
C ASN A 171 18.33 13.77 -0.62
N PRO A 172 17.01 13.68 -0.94
CA PRO A 172 16.38 12.45 -1.46
C PRO A 172 16.29 12.37 -3.00
N GLY A 173 16.18 11.15 -3.54
CA GLY A 173 15.95 10.83 -4.97
C GLY A 173 14.62 10.08 -5.25
N PRO A 174 14.31 9.76 -6.52
CA PRO A 174 13.05 9.13 -6.97
C PRO A 174 13.15 7.61 -7.27
N ALA A 175 12.09 6.82 -7.52
CA ALA A 175 10.65 6.80 -7.14
C ALA A 175 9.96 5.57 -7.80
N MET A 176 8.89 4.99 -7.23
CA MET A 176 8.12 3.86 -7.84
C MET A 176 6.72 3.70 -7.17
N TRP A 177 5.60 3.47 -7.91
CA TRP A 177 4.25 3.32 -7.28
C TRP A 177 3.08 2.60 -8.04
N ASN A 178 3.16 2.26 -9.33
CA ASN A 178 1.94 2.38 -10.17
C ASN A 178 1.14 1.10 -10.56
N ILE A 179 1.65 -0.13 -10.41
CA ILE A 179 1.09 -1.33 -11.11
C ILE A 179 -0.22 -1.87 -10.52
N LEU A 180 -0.26 -2.04 -9.19
CA LEU A 180 -1.25 -2.79 -8.39
C LEU A 180 -2.72 -2.59 -8.77
N ARG A 181 -3.07 -1.35 -9.10
CA ARG A 181 -4.44 -0.90 -9.29
C ARG A 181 -5.14 -1.55 -10.50
N ASN A 182 -4.40 -1.90 -11.55
CA ASN A 182 -4.99 -2.41 -12.79
C ASN A 182 -5.67 -3.78 -12.58
N ILE A 183 -5.06 -4.64 -11.76
CA ILE A 183 -5.55 -5.99 -11.44
C ILE A 183 -6.96 -5.94 -10.83
N LEU A 184 -7.21 -5.10 -9.81
CA LEU A 184 -8.55 -5.00 -9.20
C LEU A 184 -9.60 -4.38 -10.13
N CYS A 185 -9.21 -3.42 -10.97
CA CYS A 185 -10.14 -2.78 -11.91
C CYS A 185 -10.60 -3.73 -13.03
N SER A 186 -9.72 -4.63 -13.48
CA SER A 186 -10.04 -5.62 -14.53
C SER A 186 -11.15 -6.59 -14.10
N ILE A 187 -11.12 -7.09 -12.86
CA ILE A 187 -12.13 -8.03 -12.34
C ILE A 187 -13.40 -7.35 -11.81
N GLY A 188 -13.64 -6.08 -12.18
CA GLY A 188 -14.84 -5.34 -11.78
C GLY A 188 -14.86 -4.85 -10.33
N GLY A 189 -13.70 -4.73 -9.69
CA GLY A 189 -13.58 -4.01 -8.43
C GLY A 189 -13.51 -2.49 -8.63
N TYR A 190 -13.80 -1.76 -7.57
CA TYR A 190 -13.52 -0.33 -7.43
C TYR A 190 -12.73 -0.17 -6.14
N PRO A 191 -11.40 0.02 -6.19
CA PRO A 191 -10.62 0.16 -4.98
C PRO A 191 -10.98 1.45 -4.26
N GLY A 192 -11.14 1.37 -2.94
CA GLY A 192 -11.07 2.53 -2.07
C GLY A 192 -9.66 2.71 -1.52
N LEU A 193 -9.26 3.96 -1.34
CA LEU A 193 -8.05 4.41 -0.64
C LEU A 193 -8.38 5.35 0.53
N TYR A 194 -9.53 6.02 0.48
CA TYR A 194 -9.88 7.05 1.43
C TYR A 194 -10.89 6.55 2.48
N ARG A 195 -11.95 5.86 2.02
CA ARG A 195 -12.92 5.17 2.90
C ARG A 195 -13.44 3.89 2.27
N ASN A 196 -13.78 2.89 3.07
CA ASN A 196 -14.45 1.67 2.60
C ASN A 196 -15.94 1.94 2.24
N PRO A 197 -16.46 1.54 1.06
CA PRO A 197 -17.89 1.71 0.72
C PRO A 197 -18.79 0.57 1.24
N ALA A 198 -18.23 -0.62 1.41
CA ALA A 198 -18.97 -1.82 1.81
C ALA A 198 -19.14 -1.93 3.34
N VAL A 199 -18.17 -1.42 4.10
CA VAL A 199 -18.25 -1.43 5.57
C VAL A 199 -19.14 -0.29 6.07
N GLN A 200 -20.33 -0.65 6.56
CA GLN A 200 -21.31 0.28 7.14
C GLN A 200 -20.77 1.11 8.33
N LYS A 201 -19.67 0.67 8.95
CA LYS A 201 -19.06 1.29 10.13
C LYS A 201 -18.14 2.49 9.83
N GLY A 202 -17.89 2.79 8.55
CA GLY A 202 -17.15 3.99 8.14
C GLY A 202 -15.63 3.90 8.26
N GLU A 203 -15.09 2.68 8.27
CA GLU A 203 -13.65 2.39 8.30
C GLU A 203 -12.88 3.16 7.22
N GLN A 204 -11.77 3.73 7.67
CA GLN A 204 -10.85 4.53 6.87
C GLN A 204 -9.82 3.60 6.24
N PHE A 205 -9.45 3.87 4.99
CA PHE A 205 -8.34 3.16 4.33
C PHE A 205 -6.99 3.91 4.49
N VAL A 206 -7.03 5.17 4.94
CA VAL A 206 -5.84 5.89 5.39
C VAL A 206 -5.21 5.12 6.56
N PRO A 207 -3.93 4.70 6.47
CA PRO A 207 -3.29 3.92 7.51
C PRO A 207 -2.96 4.77 8.75
N GLU A 208 -3.25 4.25 9.92
CA GLU A 208 -2.75 4.82 11.18
C GLU A 208 -1.42 4.19 11.58
N TYR A 209 -0.50 4.99 12.10
CA TYR A 209 0.78 4.53 12.67
C TYR A 209 0.87 4.86 14.17
N PRO A 210 1.54 4.03 15.00
CA PRO A 210 2.20 2.78 14.63
C PRO A 210 1.20 1.64 14.38
N THR A 211 1.51 0.78 13.40
CA THR A 211 0.71 -0.40 13.04
C THR A 211 1.60 -1.64 12.89
N SER A 212 0.99 -2.81 12.79
CA SER A 212 1.68 -4.07 12.48
C SER A 212 1.24 -4.62 11.12
N LEU A 213 2.04 -5.51 10.55
CA LEU A 213 1.82 -6.13 9.24
C LEU A 213 2.44 -7.53 9.19
N LEU A 214 1.79 -8.44 8.46
CA LEU A 214 2.15 -9.87 8.32
C LEU A 214 2.12 -10.64 9.64
N TYR A 215 2.19 -11.97 9.56
CA TYR A 215 2.27 -12.87 10.73
C TYR A 215 3.41 -12.55 11.70
N GLN A 216 4.47 -11.92 11.19
CA GLN A 216 5.66 -11.54 11.96
C GLN A 216 5.49 -10.21 12.72
N GLU A 217 4.26 -9.66 12.76
CA GLU A 217 3.87 -8.40 13.40
C GLU A 217 4.78 -7.19 13.09
N ILE A 218 5.33 -7.12 11.88
CA ILE A 218 6.35 -6.14 11.46
C ILE A 218 5.86 -4.72 11.79
N ARG A 219 6.53 -4.07 12.75
CA ARG A 219 6.01 -2.89 13.43
C ARG A 219 6.33 -1.60 12.67
N LEU A 220 5.42 -1.22 11.77
CA LEU A 220 5.55 -0.03 10.94
C LEU A 220 5.37 1.25 11.78
N ASN A 221 6.39 2.12 11.75
CA ASN A 221 6.43 3.39 12.49
C ASN A 221 6.89 4.52 11.55
N LEU A 222 6.22 5.67 11.56
CA LEU A 222 6.74 6.87 10.86
C LEU A 222 7.99 7.37 11.59
N ARG A 223 9.16 7.18 10.98
CA ARG A 223 10.49 7.42 11.55
C ARG A 223 11.46 7.96 10.51
N ALA A 224 12.54 8.60 10.96
CA ALA A 224 13.65 9.00 10.09
C ALA A 224 14.26 7.80 9.32
N ALA A 225 15.01 8.04 8.25
CA ALA A 225 15.75 7.03 7.48
C ALA A 225 17.02 6.53 8.21
N ASN A 226 16.90 6.20 9.50
CA ASN A 226 17.95 5.59 10.29
C ASN A 226 18.04 4.07 10.02
N LYS A 227 19.15 3.43 10.46
CA LYS A 227 19.39 1.99 10.20
C LYS A 227 18.30 1.08 10.76
N GLY A 228 17.66 1.44 11.87
CA GLY A 228 16.55 0.68 12.45
C GLY A 228 15.31 0.70 11.54
N ASN A 229 14.92 1.88 11.05
CA ASN A 229 13.78 2.00 10.14
C ASN A 229 14.06 1.38 8.76
N ILE A 230 15.29 1.54 8.23
CA ILE A 230 15.69 0.86 7.00
C ILE A 230 15.67 -0.67 7.18
N ARG A 231 16.04 -1.21 8.35
CA ARG A 231 15.88 -2.64 8.64
C ARG A 231 14.41 -3.06 8.56
N THR A 232 13.48 -2.29 9.13
CA THR A 232 12.04 -2.55 8.99
C THR A 232 11.59 -2.55 7.52
N PHE A 233 12.23 -1.78 6.64
CA PHE A 233 11.94 -1.82 5.19
C PHE A 233 12.49 -3.09 4.53
N MET A 234 13.69 -3.53 4.93
CA MET A 234 14.26 -4.82 4.49
C MET A 234 13.46 -6.02 5.00
N GLU A 235 12.93 -5.98 6.23
CA GLU A 235 12.08 -7.02 6.82
C GLU A 235 10.74 -7.13 6.08
N LEU A 236 10.19 -5.98 5.68
CA LEU A 236 8.94 -5.83 4.94
C LEU A 236 9.03 -6.34 3.49
N GLU A 237 10.10 -5.99 2.79
CA GLU A 237 10.37 -6.39 1.39
C GLU A 237 11.18 -7.69 1.28
N ARG A 238 11.36 -8.43 2.38
CA ARG A 238 12.23 -9.61 2.40
C ARG A 238 11.65 -10.73 1.53
N PRO A 239 12.38 -11.23 0.51
CA PRO A 239 11.96 -12.41 -0.25
C PRO A 239 11.63 -13.59 0.66
N ASP A 240 10.53 -14.29 0.42
CA ASP A 240 10.21 -15.51 1.18
C ASP A 240 11.17 -16.64 0.78
N PRO A 241 12.05 -17.15 1.68
CA PRO A 241 12.85 -18.34 1.40
C PRO A 241 11.97 -19.60 1.25
N THR A 242 10.69 -19.51 1.60
CA THR A 242 9.66 -20.54 1.50
C THR A 242 8.59 -20.23 0.42
N VAL A 243 8.98 -19.60 -0.70
CA VAL A 243 8.34 -19.90 -2.00
C VAL A 243 8.68 -21.36 -2.39
N ILE A 244 8.06 -22.30 -1.69
CA ILE A 244 8.36 -23.74 -1.76
C ILE A 244 7.88 -24.29 -3.13
N PRO A 245 8.67 -25.16 -3.80
CA PRO A 245 8.21 -25.89 -4.98
C PRO A 245 6.86 -26.57 -4.75
N ALA A 246 5.93 -26.42 -5.69
CA ALA A 246 4.52 -26.76 -5.53
C ALA A 246 4.29 -28.18 -4.96
N GLY A 247 3.66 -28.26 -3.78
CA GLY A 247 3.30 -29.54 -3.14
C GLY A 247 3.35 -29.60 -1.62
N GLN A 248 3.89 -28.58 -0.92
CA GLN A 248 3.88 -28.54 0.54
C GLN A 248 2.74 -27.68 1.10
N SER A 249 2.02 -28.22 2.08
CA SER A 249 0.91 -27.52 2.76
C SER A 249 1.42 -26.88 4.05
N ILE A 250 1.58 -25.56 4.05
CA ILE A 250 1.75 -24.78 5.28
C ILE A 250 0.41 -24.81 6.04
N VAL A 251 0.45 -25.04 7.36
CA VAL A 251 -0.74 -25.10 8.21
C VAL A 251 -0.52 -24.27 9.47
N MET A 252 -1.15 -23.10 9.53
CA MET A 252 -1.59 -22.43 10.75
C MET A 252 -2.90 -21.67 10.47
N PRO A 253 -3.76 -21.42 11.47
CA PRO A 253 -4.94 -20.57 11.31
C PRO A 253 -4.99 -19.41 12.34
N SER A 254 -4.87 -18.17 11.88
CA SER A 254 -5.19 -16.99 12.71
C SER A 254 -6.56 -16.38 12.33
N LYS A 255 -6.84 -15.14 12.75
CA LYS A 255 -8.07 -14.40 12.43
C LYS A 255 -7.90 -13.27 11.41
N ASP A 256 -6.75 -12.61 11.37
CA ASP A 256 -6.53 -11.47 10.49
C ASP A 256 -5.85 -11.89 9.17
N LEU A 257 -6.18 -11.21 8.07
CA LEU A 257 -5.89 -11.67 6.70
C LEU A 257 -4.40 -11.67 6.31
N PHE A 258 -3.52 -11.20 7.19
CA PHE A 258 -2.08 -11.11 6.97
C PHE A 258 -1.28 -12.15 7.78
N ASP A 259 -1.94 -12.80 8.74
CA ASP A 259 -1.32 -13.67 9.74
C ASP A 259 -1.01 -15.07 9.19
N ASP A 260 -1.43 -15.37 7.97
CA ASP A 260 -1.18 -16.65 7.31
C ASP A 260 -0.03 -16.54 6.28
N TYR A 261 0.70 -15.40 6.22
CA TYR A 261 1.70 -15.08 5.18
C TYR A 261 3.09 -14.69 5.72
N GLY A 262 4.14 -15.24 5.11
CA GLY A 262 5.56 -15.02 5.48
C GLY A 262 6.24 -13.81 4.82
N SER A 263 5.75 -13.38 3.65
CA SER A 263 6.19 -12.18 2.93
C SER A 263 5.05 -11.57 2.08
N ILE A 264 5.34 -10.46 1.40
CA ILE A 264 4.45 -9.83 0.42
C ILE A 264 4.29 -10.71 -0.83
N GLY A 265 5.39 -11.26 -1.35
CA GLY A 265 5.42 -12.21 -2.45
C GLY A 265 4.64 -13.49 -2.18
N ALA A 266 4.70 -14.04 -0.96
CA ALA A 266 3.88 -15.18 -0.56
C ALA A 266 2.36 -14.89 -0.61
N PHE A 267 1.96 -13.67 -0.24
CA PHE A 267 0.58 -13.19 -0.34
C PHE A 267 0.13 -13.00 -1.79
N TYR A 268 0.97 -12.42 -2.65
CA TYR A 268 0.69 -12.30 -4.09
C TYR A 268 0.67 -13.66 -4.81
N TYR A 269 1.54 -14.59 -4.41
CA TYR A 269 1.52 -15.96 -4.90
C TYR A 269 0.17 -16.62 -4.62
N ALA A 270 -0.35 -16.54 -3.38
CA ALA A 270 -1.68 -17.05 -3.04
C ALA A 270 -2.81 -16.46 -3.90
N ILE A 271 -2.77 -15.16 -4.22
CA ILE A 271 -3.73 -14.50 -5.14
C ILE A 271 -3.67 -15.11 -6.54
N SER A 272 -2.47 -15.44 -7.04
CA SER A 272 -2.27 -15.98 -8.39
C SER A 272 -2.78 -17.43 -8.57
N GLN A 273 -2.68 -18.27 -7.53
CA GLN A 273 -2.64 -19.73 -7.66
C GLN A 273 -3.89 -20.43 -8.26
N GLU A 274 -3.67 -21.66 -8.75
CA GLU A 274 -4.74 -22.63 -9.05
C GLU A 274 -5.37 -23.19 -7.78
N HIS A 275 -4.60 -23.39 -6.71
CA HIS A 275 -5.10 -23.65 -5.36
C HIS A 275 -4.17 -23.02 -4.34
N SER A 276 -4.65 -22.03 -3.57
CA SER A 276 -3.91 -21.51 -2.43
C SER A 276 -4.12 -22.42 -1.21
N PRO A 277 -3.05 -22.96 -0.58
CA PRO A 277 -3.19 -23.55 0.75
C PRO A 277 -3.49 -22.49 1.82
N LEU A 278 -3.15 -21.22 1.54
CA LEU A 278 -3.37 -20.08 2.41
C LEU A 278 -4.70 -19.41 2.05
N ARG A 279 -5.79 -19.91 2.66
CA ARG A 279 -7.12 -19.31 2.98
C ARG A 279 -7.87 -18.37 2.01
N ILE A 280 -7.36 -18.02 0.83
CA ILE A 280 -8.13 -17.44 -0.28
C ILE A 280 -9.05 -18.55 -0.80
N GLY A 281 -10.22 -18.70 -0.17
CA GLY A 281 -10.80 -20.01 0.11
C GLY A 281 -10.90 -20.93 -1.12
N ASP A 282 -10.00 -21.92 -1.17
CA ASP A 282 -9.83 -22.94 -2.22
C ASP A 282 -9.49 -22.41 -3.63
N ALA A 283 -9.38 -21.08 -3.85
CA ALA A 283 -9.59 -20.45 -5.15
C ALA A 283 -8.79 -19.14 -5.39
N GLY A 284 -7.65 -19.24 -6.09
CA GLY A 284 -6.94 -18.07 -6.64
C GLY A 284 -7.43 -17.65 -8.03
N LEU A 285 -6.74 -16.70 -8.68
CA LEU A 285 -7.15 -16.14 -9.98
C LEU A 285 -7.17 -17.18 -11.10
N VAL A 286 -6.18 -18.08 -11.17
CA VAL A 286 -6.15 -19.17 -12.16
C VAL A 286 -7.37 -20.08 -12.01
N TRP A 287 -7.72 -20.46 -10.78
CA TRP A 287 -8.89 -21.29 -10.47
C TRP A 287 -10.20 -20.66 -10.96
N LEU A 288 -10.40 -19.37 -10.63
CA LEU A 288 -11.58 -18.61 -11.03
C LEU A 288 -11.67 -18.51 -12.56
N ASN A 289 -10.55 -18.28 -13.24
CA ASN A 289 -10.51 -18.17 -14.70
C ASN A 289 -10.81 -19.50 -15.40
N GLN A 290 -10.26 -20.62 -14.92
CA GLN A 290 -10.56 -21.97 -15.45
C GLN A 290 -12.05 -22.32 -15.33
N ARG A 291 -12.70 -21.91 -14.22
CA ARG A 291 -14.10 -22.23 -13.92
C ARG A 291 -15.09 -21.29 -14.58
N ASP A 292 -14.70 -20.06 -14.89
CA ASP A 292 -15.54 -19.11 -15.62
C ASP A 292 -15.71 -19.48 -17.10
N LYS A 293 -16.63 -20.41 -17.33
CA LYS A 293 -17.10 -20.79 -18.67
C LYS A 293 -17.71 -19.65 -19.48
N SER A 294 -17.98 -18.49 -18.87
CA SER A 294 -18.55 -17.33 -19.56
C SER A 294 -17.50 -16.34 -20.07
N LYS A 295 -16.24 -16.43 -19.62
CA LYS A 295 -15.14 -15.50 -19.92
C LYS A 295 -15.49 -14.03 -19.62
N LYS A 296 -16.06 -13.78 -18.43
CA LYS A 296 -16.50 -12.49 -17.89
C LYS A 296 -15.79 -12.11 -16.58
N LEU A 297 -14.93 -12.96 -16.02
CA LEU A 297 -14.09 -12.66 -14.85
C LEU A 297 -13.31 -11.35 -15.08
N PHE A 298 -12.72 -11.20 -16.26
CA PHE A 298 -12.08 -9.98 -16.74
C PHE A 298 -13.07 -9.16 -17.57
N ILE A 299 -13.48 -8.01 -17.04
CA ILE A 299 -14.49 -7.14 -17.66
C ILE A 299 -13.80 -6.26 -18.70
N LYS A 300 -13.82 -6.68 -19.97
CA LYS A 300 -13.21 -5.93 -21.09
C LYS A 300 -13.65 -4.44 -21.15
N ALA A 301 -14.89 -4.13 -20.76
CA ALA A 301 -15.38 -2.74 -20.68
C ALA A 301 -14.67 -1.86 -19.62
N ASN A 302 -13.90 -2.44 -18.69
CA ASN A 302 -13.08 -1.70 -17.73
C ASN A 302 -11.64 -1.44 -18.23
N ILE A 303 -11.18 -2.05 -19.32
CA ILE A 303 -9.83 -1.78 -19.88
C ILE A 303 -9.66 -0.28 -20.19
N ALA A 304 -10.70 0.34 -20.75
CA ALA A 304 -10.71 1.79 -21.02
C ALA A 304 -10.47 2.67 -19.78
N LYS A 305 -10.61 2.15 -18.55
CA LYS A 305 -10.35 2.86 -17.29
C LYS A 305 -8.96 2.53 -16.70
N GLN A 306 -8.28 1.50 -17.18
CA GLN A 306 -6.98 1.05 -16.63
C GLN A 306 -5.85 2.03 -16.99
N LEU A 307 -4.82 2.07 -16.15
CA LEU A 307 -3.62 2.86 -16.42
C LEU A 307 -2.71 2.09 -17.38
N ASN A 308 -2.02 2.81 -18.25
CA ASN A 308 -1.08 2.27 -19.23
C ASN A 308 -0.03 3.34 -19.57
N SER A 309 1.06 2.98 -20.25
CA SER A 309 2.14 3.92 -20.60
C SER A 309 1.69 5.10 -21.47
N GLN A 310 0.53 5.03 -22.14
CA GLN A 310 -0.03 6.17 -22.89
C GLN A 310 -0.69 7.22 -21.98
N ASP A 311 -1.00 6.93 -20.71
CA ASP A 311 -1.66 7.90 -19.84
C ASP A 311 -0.70 9.00 -19.33
N GLY A 312 0.62 8.83 -19.41
CA GLY A 312 1.62 9.90 -19.21
C GLY A 312 3.05 9.40 -19.00
N SER A 313 4.05 10.28 -19.12
CA SER A 313 5.49 9.97 -18.95
C SER A 313 5.92 9.76 -17.47
N TRP A 314 5.04 9.17 -16.67
CA TRP A 314 5.25 8.72 -15.29
C TRP A 314 4.96 7.21 -15.17
N TYR A 315 4.79 6.57 -16.33
CA TYR A 315 4.32 5.22 -16.54
C TYR A 315 5.16 4.62 -17.67
N ASP A 316 6.18 3.85 -17.31
CA ASP A 316 6.95 3.05 -18.26
C ASP A 316 6.11 1.85 -18.74
N ASP A 317 6.67 1.02 -19.63
CA ASP A 317 5.96 -0.12 -20.22
C ASP A 317 5.55 -1.21 -19.20
N ASP A 318 6.08 -1.14 -17.97
CA ASP A 318 5.65 -1.89 -16.78
C ASP A 318 4.15 -1.68 -16.42
N MET A 319 3.48 -0.67 -16.98
CA MET A 319 2.04 -0.45 -16.77
C MET A 319 1.15 -1.41 -17.58
N ILE A 320 1.16 -2.66 -17.13
CA ILE A 320 0.35 -3.75 -17.68
C ILE A 320 -1.13 -3.45 -17.45
N SER A 321 -1.87 -3.24 -18.55
CA SER A 321 -3.33 -3.27 -18.53
C SER A 321 -3.80 -4.72 -18.52
N VAL A 322 -4.58 -5.07 -17.50
CA VAL A 322 -5.04 -6.45 -17.26
C VAL A 322 -6.30 -6.71 -18.08
N GLU A 323 -6.12 -7.52 -19.12
CA GLU A 323 -7.10 -7.87 -20.14
C GLU A 323 -7.71 -9.27 -19.90
N ASP A 324 -6.97 -10.14 -19.23
CA ASP A 324 -7.18 -11.59 -19.09
C ASP A 324 -6.29 -12.15 -17.96
N ILE A 325 -6.22 -13.48 -17.82
CA ILE A 325 -5.42 -14.13 -16.77
C ILE A 325 -3.91 -13.93 -16.98
N ASP A 326 -3.42 -13.97 -18.21
CA ASP A 326 -1.98 -13.94 -18.49
C ASP A 326 -1.41 -12.55 -18.18
N SER A 327 -2.12 -11.49 -18.59
CA SER A 327 -1.81 -10.11 -18.19
C SER A 327 -2.03 -9.85 -16.69
N ALA A 328 -2.96 -10.52 -16.02
CA ALA A 328 -3.12 -10.44 -14.57
C ALA A 328 -1.93 -11.06 -13.81
N LEU A 329 -1.48 -12.23 -14.26
CA LEU A 329 -0.31 -12.93 -13.70
C LEU A 329 0.98 -12.15 -13.95
N GLN A 330 1.14 -11.57 -15.15
CA GLN A 330 2.27 -10.69 -15.46
C GLN A 330 2.31 -9.48 -14.51
N ALA A 331 1.17 -8.80 -14.30
CA ALA A 331 1.10 -7.65 -13.40
C ALA A 331 1.43 -8.04 -11.95
N ILE A 332 0.99 -9.22 -11.48
CA ILE A 332 1.38 -9.76 -10.17
C ILE A 332 2.88 -10.05 -10.09
N ALA A 333 3.46 -10.66 -11.13
CA ALA A 333 4.89 -10.95 -11.17
C ALA A 333 5.75 -9.69 -11.08
N THR A 334 5.40 -8.63 -11.82
CA THR A 334 6.15 -7.35 -11.79
C THR A 334 6.08 -6.67 -10.42
N ILE A 335 4.99 -6.82 -9.66
CA ILE A 335 4.90 -6.29 -8.28
C ILE A 335 5.90 -7.01 -7.36
N VAL A 336 5.93 -8.34 -7.40
CA VAL A 336 6.85 -9.14 -6.57
C VAL A 336 8.31 -8.90 -6.98
N GLU A 337 8.57 -8.76 -8.28
CA GLU A 337 9.90 -8.41 -8.81
C GLU A 337 10.36 -7.01 -8.42
N GLN A 338 9.45 -6.04 -8.32
CA GLN A 338 9.77 -4.67 -7.89
C GLN A 338 10.03 -4.59 -6.37
N GLY A 339 9.26 -5.29 -5.54
CA GLY A 339 9.46 -5.32 -4.08
C GLY A 339 10.60 -6.22 -3.63
N GLU A 340 10.41 -7.54 -3.75
CA GLU A 340 11.33 -8.56 -3.26
C GLU A 340 12.48 -8.82 -4.26
N GLY A 341 12.16 -8.85 -5.56
CA GLY A 341 13.07 -9.19 -6.65
C GLY A 341 12.65 -10.44 -7.41
N SER A 342 13.19 -10.64 -8.61
CA SER A 342 13.02 -11.90 -9.34
C SER A 342 13.56 -13.05 -8.45
N PRO A 343 12.84 -14.17 -8.28
CA PRO A 343 13.40 -15.34 -7.61
C PRO A 343 14.75 -15.70 -8.23
N LYS A 344 15.79 -15.85 -7.41
CA LYS A 344 17.14 -16.20 -7.89
C LYS A 344 17.16 -17.68 -8.29
N VAL A 345 16.58 -17.99 -9.46
CA VAL A 345 16.42 -19.34 -10.00
C VAL A 345 17.80 -19.91 -10.34
N ILE A 346 18.37 -20.69 -9.42
CA ILE A 346 19.65 -21.38 -9.61
C ILE A 346 19.45 -22.62 -10.50
N THR A 347 19.09 -22.40 -11.77
CA THR A 347 18.98 -23.46 -12.79
C THR A 347 19.86 -23.17 -14.00
N PRO A 348 20.56 -24.18 -14.56
CA PRO A 348 21.28 -24.04 -15.81
C PRO A 348 20.30 -24.01 -17.00
N GLU A 349 20.04 -22.80 -17.51
CA GLU A 349 19.08 -22.42 -18.58
C GLU A 349 17.60 -22.80 -18.32
N PRO A 350 16.67 -21.83 -18.36
CA PRO A 350 15.24 -22.14 -18.20
C PRO A 350 14.71 -22.96 -19.39
N PRO A 351 13.79 -23.92 -19.16
CA PRO A 351 13.17 -24.69 -20.25
C PRO A 351 12.42 -23.77 -21.23
N LYS A 352 12.55 -24.04 -22.53
CA LYS A 352 11.82 -23.28 -23.57
C LYS A 352 10.30 -23.37 -23.37
N GLY A 353 9.71 -22.35 -22.76
CA GLY A 353 8.28 -22.23 -22.49
C GLY A 353 7.90 -22.05 -21.01
N SER A 354 8.84 -21.83 -20.09
CA SER A 354 8.49 -21.31 -18.75
C SER A 354 7.95 -19.87 -18.84
N LEU A 355 7.06 -19.53 -17.90
CA LEU A 355 6.53 -18.17 -17.71
C LEU A 355 7.41 -17.35 -16.75
N ASP A 356 8.73 -17.56 -16.79
CA ASP A 356 9.66 -16.71 -16.07
C ASP A 356 9.63 -15.33 -16.74
N PRO A 357 9.26 -14.24 -16.03
CA PRO A 357 9.33 -12.91 -16.60
C PRO A 357 10.80 -12.61 -16.97
N PRO A 358 11.06 -11.95 -18.12
CA PRO A 358 12.42 -11.56 -18.47
C PRO A 358 12.89 -10.52 -17.46
N ALA A 359 13.77 -10.94 -16.55
CA ALA A 359 14.20 -10.12 -15.41
C ALA A 359 14.60 -8.71 -15.86
N ILE A 360 14.05 -7.68 -15.20
CA ILE A 360 14.09 -6.30 -15.69
C ILE A 360 15.52 -5.75 -15.59
N ALA A 361 16.28 -5.94 -16.68
CA ALA A 361 17.74 -5.89 -16.68
C ALA A 361 18.31 -4.52 -16.31
N GLY A 362 18.72 -4.38 -15.04
CA GLY A 362 19.33 -3.16 -14.48
C GLY A 362 18.46 -2.44 -13.44
N VAL A 363 17.21 -2.86 -13.25
CA VAL A 363 16.38 -2.44 -12.11
C VAL A 363 16.74 -3.30 -10.90
N ARG A 364 16.89 -2.66 -9.73
CA ARG A 364 17.06 -3.34 -8.43
C ARG A 364 15.72 -3.37 -7.71
N SER A 365 15.44 -4.45 -7.00
CA SER A 365 14.24 -4.52 -6.15
C SER A 365 14.33 -3.57 -4.96
N HIS A 366 13.19 -3.26 -4.34
CA HIS A 366 13.15 -2.48 -3.10
C HIS A 366 14.03 -3.12 -2.02
N PHE A 367 14.01 -4.45 -1.88
CA PHE A 367 14.91 -5.16 -0.97
C PHE A 367 16.38 -4.85 -1.24
N GLU A 368 16.86 -4.95 -2.48
CA GLU A 368 18.25 -4.67 -2.84
C GLU A 368 18.62 -3.17 -2.70
N VAL A 369 17.64 -2.26 -2.84
CA VAL A 369 17.82 -0.83 -2.57
C VAL A 369 17.93 -0.56 -1.06
N PHE A 370 17.06 -1.16 -0.24
CA PHE A 370 17.09 -1.00 1.22
C PHE A 370 18.29 -1.69 1.86
N GLU A 371 18.70 -2.86 1.37
CA GLU A 371 19.95 -3.53 1.74
C GLU A 371 21.16 -2.65 1.42
N GLY A 372 21.19 -2.02 0.23
CA GLY A 372 22.22 -1.05 -0.14
C GLY A 372 22.29 0.17 0.80
N LEU A 373 21.14 0.67 1.26
CA LEU A 373 21.06 1.76 2.24
C LEU A 373 21.42 1.29 3.67
N TYR A 374 21.13 0.04 4.02
CA TYR A 374 21.47 -0.54 5.33
C TYR A 374 22.96 -0.88 5.45
N ASN A 375 23.59 -1.38 4.39
CA ASN A 375 25.03 -1.68 4.36
C ASN A 375 25.91 -0.49 3.96
N GLY A 376 25.35 0.54 3.31
CA GLY A 376 26.05 1.77 2.94
C GLY A 376 26.32 2.73 4.13
N PRO A 377 26.84 3.94 3.86
CA PRO A 377 27.09 4.96 4.89
C PRO A 377 25.86 5.33 5.73
N LYS A 378 26.06 5.98 6.88
CA LYS A 378 24.96 6.54 7.70
C LYS A 378 24.31 7.70 6.93
N VAL A 379 23.02 7.57 6.67
CA VAL A 379 22.22 8.61 5.98
C VAL A 379 22.04 9.81 6.91
N ASP A 380 22.42 11.01 6.45
CA ASP A 380 22.24 12.23 7.24
C ASP A 380 20.77 12.71 7.16
N CYS A 381 20.11 12.67 8.32
CA CYS A 381 18.69 12.93 8.47
C CYS A 381 18.42 14.13 9.38
N TYR A 382 17.21 14.68 9.31
CA TYR A 382 16.63 15.50 10.38
C TYR A 382 16.18 14.59 11.53
N ASP A 383 16.37 15.05 12.77
CA ASP A 383 15.86 14.35 13.95
C ASP A 383 14.37 14.70 14.15
N VAL A 384 13.52 13.95 13.45
CA VAL A 384 12.06 14.14 13.41
C VAL A 384 11.35 13.36 14.51
N LEU A 385 10.15 13.79 14.87
CA LEU A 385 9.20 13.05 15.71
C LEU A 385 8.94 11.63 15.18
N GLU A 386 8.50 10.72 16.06
CA GLU A 386 7.99 9.40 15.67
C GLU A 386 6.46 9.39 15.67
N ASN A 387 5.84 8.82 14.63
CA ASN A 387 4.37 8.64 14.52
C ASN A 387 3.51 9.90 14.82
N PRO A 388 3.91 11.13 14.40
CA PRO A 388 3.26 12.36 14.86
C PRO A 388 1.76 12.42 14.56
N LYS A 389 1.00 13.00 15.49
CA LYS A 389 -0.46 13.18 15.38
C LYS A 389 -0.83 14.65 15.37
N THR A 390 -1.47 15.12 14.30
CA THR A 390 -1.85 16.54 14.10
C THR A 390 -2.66 17.10 15.28
N LYS A 391 -3.52 16.28 15.89
CA LYS A 391 -4.32 16.66 17.06
C LYS A 391 -3.48 17.00 18.32
N ASP A 392 -2.28 16.45 18.43
CA ASP A 392 -1.41 16.60 19.61
C ASP A 392 -0.70 17.97 19.59
N TYR A 393 -0.55 18.58 18.41
CA TYR A 393 0.16 19.86 18.21
C TYR A 393 -0.77 21.06 18.04
N ILE A 394 -2.06 20.96 18.41
CA ILE A 394 -3.08 22.00 18.19
C ILE A 394 -2.78 23.37 18.84
N ASP A 395 -1.89 23.43 19.83
CA ASP A 395 -1.44 24.70 20.44
C ASP A 395 -0.17 25.27 19.77
N ASP A 396 0.49 24.53 18.88
CA ASP A 396 1.71 24.92 18.18
C ASP A 396 1.42 25.78 16.93
N PRO A 397 2.22 26.83 16.64
CA PRO A 397 2.06 27.62 15.42
C PRO A 397 2.05 26.82 14.10
N MET A 398 2.66 25.63 14.06
CA MET A 398 2.70 24.76 12.87
C MET A 398 1.42 23.93 12.65
N TYR A 399 0.44 23.96 13.57
CA TYR A 399 -0.81 23.19 13.46
C TYR A 399 -1.53 23.31 12.10
N PRO A 400 -1.71 24.52 11.50
CA PRO A 400 -2.38 24.64 10.20
C PRO A 400 -1.62 23.94 9.07
N VAL A 401 -0.28 23.89 9.14
CA VAL A 401 0.56 23.20 8.15
C VAL A 401 0.44 21.69 8.29
N LEU A 402 0.40 21.17 9.52
CA LEU A 402 0.17 19.75 9.81
C LEU A 402 -1.21 19.30 9.30
N LEU A 403 -2.26 20.06 9.62
CA LEU A 403 -3.64 19.77 9.19
C LEU A 403 -3.81 19.86 7.66
N ALA A 404 -3.16 20.84 7.02
CA ALA A 404 -3.13 20.92 5.57
C ALA A 404 -2.36 19.74 4.94
N SER A 405 -1.29 19.24 5.57
CA SER A 405 -0.52 18.09 5.09
C SER A 405 -1.38 16.80 5.04
N ASP A 406 -2.16 16.56 6.09
CA ASP A 406 -3.14 15.46 6.15
C ASP A 406 -4.21 15.60 5.05
N ALA A 407 -4.72 16.82 4.85
CA ALA A 407 -5.71 17.10 3.81
C ALA A 407 -5.17 16.94 2.40
N VAL A 408 -3.92 17.37 2.12
CA VAL A 408 -3.24 17.16 0.83
C VAL A 408 -3.09 15.67 0.55
N TYR A 409 -2.62 14.87 1.52
CA TYR A 409 -2.50 13.42 1.35
C TYR A 409 -3.88 12.77 1.13
N CYS A 410 -4.89 13.13 1.90
CA CYS A 410 -6.26 12.62 1.71
C CYS A 410 -6.85 13.04 0.36
N TYR A 411 -6.51 14.22 -0.17
CA TYR A 411 -6.94 14.68 -1.50
C TYR A 411 -6.18 13.97 -2.64
N LEU A 412 -4.93 13.53 -2.42
CA LEU A 412 -4.22 12.63 -3.33
C LEU A 412 -4.93 11.28 -3.44
N LEU A 413 -5.33 10.69 -2.31
CA LEU A 413 -6.07 9.43 -2.28
C LEU A 413 -7.46 9.55 -2.93
N LEU A 414 -8.17 10.65 -2.70
CA LEU A 414 -9.42 10.98 -3.40
C LEU A 414 -9.22 11.22 -4.91
N THR A 415 -8.10 11.84 -5.31
CA THR A 415 -7.73 12.01 -6.72
C THR A 415 -7.46 10.66 -7.37
N LEU A 416 -6.79 9.73 -6.68
CA LEU A 416 -6.56 8.37 -7.14
C LEU A 416 -7.91 7.62 -7.30
N GLU A 417 -8.78 7.61 -6.28
CA GLU A 417 -10.14 7.05 -6.40
C GLU A 417 -10.90 7.64 -7.61
N LYS A 418 -10.80 8.95 -7.84
CA LYS A 418 -11.46 9.63 -8.97
C LYS A 418 -10.85 9.24 -10.32
N LEU A 419 -9.52 9.24 -10.45
CA LEU A 419 -8.76 8.84 -11.63
C LEU A 419 -9.13 7.41 -12.06
N TRP A 420 -9.30 6.51 -11.10
CA TRP A 420 -9.59 5.11 -11.37
C TRP A 420 -11.02 4.84 -11.87
N THR A 421 -11.92 5.83 -11.80
CA THR A 421 -13.27 5.76 -12.40
C THR A 421 -13.32 6.33 -13.82
N GLU A 422 -12.26 6.96 -14.31
CA GLU A 422 -12.26 7.77 -15.53
C GLU A 422 -11.85 6.95 -16.77
N ASP A 423 -12.73 6.86 -17.76
CA ASP A 423 -12.52 6.13 -19.01
C ASP A 423 -11.91 6.98 -20.15
N ASP A 424 -12.05 8.31 -20.14
CA ASP A 424 -11.35 9.18 -21.08
C ASP A 424 -9.82 9.25 -20.76
N PRO A 425 -8.93 8.77 -21.66
CA PRO A 425 -7.48 8.84 -21.46
C PRO A 425 -6.97 10.28 -21.38
N LYS A 426 -7.61 11.25 -22.05
CA LYS A 426 -7.22 12.66 -21.97
C LYS A 426 -7.46 13.19 -20.56
N ARG A 427 -8.61 12.87 -19.97
CA ARG A 427 -8.95 13.28 -18.60
C ARG A 427 -8.16 12.51 -17.53
N ARG A 428 -7.83 11.22 -17.74
CA ARG A 428 -6.85 10.52 -16.90
C ARG A 428 -5.49 11.21 -16.93
N ARG A 429 -4.93 11.47 -18.11
CA ARG A 429 -3.66 12.22 -18.27
C ARG A 429 -3.69 13.59 -17.58
N GLN A 430 -4.84 14.27 -17.61
CA GLN A 430 -5.01 15.52 -16.87
C GLN A 430 -5.01 15.31 -15.34
N PHE A 431 -5.71 14.31 -14.79
CA PHE A 431 -5.61 14.01 -13.35
C PHE A 431 -4.19 13.59 -12.93
N ILE A 432 -3.46 12.86 -13.76
CA ILE A 432 -2.06 12.50 -13.52
C ILE A 432 -1.18 13.77 -13.45
N THR A 433 -1.19 14.57 -14.51
CA THR A 433 -0.27 15.71 -14.66
C THR A 433 -0.66 16.92 -13.82
N LYS A 434 -1.97 17.22 -13.69
CA LYS A 434 -2.48 18.38 -12.95
C LYS A 434 -2.83 18.11 -11.50
N ASN A 435 -3.04 16.85 -11.09
CA ASN A 435 -3.26 16.53 -9.69
C ASN A 435 -2.14 15.66 -9.13
N LEU A 436 -1.93 14.41 -9.58
CA LEU A 436 -0.99 13.49 -8.90
C LEU A 436 0.44 14.05 -8.83
N GLN A 437 0.99 14.49 -9.97
CA GLN A 437 2.34 15.04 -10.05
C GLN A 437 2.48 16.30 -9.18
N HIS A 438 1.58 17.27 -9.33
CA HIS A 438 1.60 18.51 -8.54
C HIS A 438 1.39 18.27 -7.03
N LEU A 439 0.48 17.38 -6.64
CA LEU A 439 0.25 17.02 -5.23
C LEU A 439 1.51 16.44 -4.60
N MET A 440 2.17 15.49 -5.25
CA MET A 440 3.37 14.85 -4.70
C MET A 440 4.61 15.77 -4.76
N MET A 441 4.87 16.40 -5.90
CA MET A 441 6.14 17.07 -6.18
C MET A 441 6.16 18.56 -5.79
N ASP A 442 5.04 19.27 -5.97
CA ASP A 442 4.95 20.73 -5.86
C ASP A 442 4.16 21.19 -4.62
N ILE A 443 3.55 20.26 -3.89
CA ILE A 443 2.75 20.55 -2.67
C ILE A 443 3.28 19.72 -1.48
N MET A 444 3.17 18.39 -1.51
CA MET A 444 3.62 17.52 -0.41
C MET A 444 5.12 17.65 -0.14
N ARG A 445 5.97 17.60 -1.17
CA ARG A 445 7.43 17.70 -1.00
C ARG A 445 7.88 19.05 -0.39
N PRO A 446 7.40 20.23 -0.85
CA PRO A 446 7.66 21.50 -0.18
C PRO A 446 7.13 21.55 1.26
N MET A 447 5.93 21.04 1.54
CA MET A 447 5.37 21.02 2.90
C MET A 447 6.15 20.10 3.84
N ALA A 448 6.53 18.92 3.39
CA ALA A 448 7.35 18.00 4.17
C ALA A 448 8.76 18.59 4.42
N LYS A 449 9.39 19.18 3.39
CA LYS A 449 10.67 19.90 3.55
C LYS A 449 10.56 21.04 4.57
N LEU A 450 9.45 21.78 4.60
CA LEU A 450 9.22 22.78 5.62
C LEU A 450 9.14 22.12 7.01
N LEU A 451 8.26 21.14 7.20
CA LEU A 451 8.05 20.47 8.49
C LEU A 451 9.34 19.93 9.10
N VAL A 452 10.18 19.21 8.33
CA VAL A 452 11.45 18.66 8.83
C VAL A 452 12.51 19.72 9.14
N THR A 453 12.29 20.99 8.80
CA THR A 453 13.16 22.13 9.18
C THR A 453 12.60 23.00 10.31
N LYS A 454 11.39 22.70 10.82
CA LYS A 454 10.78 23.43 11.93
C LYS A 454 10.84 22.55 13.19
N VAL A 455 11.41 23.11 14.26
CA VAL A 455 11.49 22.48 15.58
C VAL A 455 10.12 22.57 16.27
N VAL A 456 9.75 21.53 17.03
CA VAL A 456 8.49 21.48 17.79
C VAL A 456 8.57 22.45 18.97
N THR A 457 7.59 23.36 19.12
CA THR A 457 7.57 24.32 20.24
C THR A 457 6.58 23.93 21.33
N ARG A 458 5.51 23.21 20.97
CA ARG A 458 4.43 22.77 21.86
C ARG A 458 3.90 21.41 21.42
N SER A 459 3.60 20.54 22.37
CA SER A 459 2.83 19.30 22.17
C SER A 459 1.92 19.08 23.37
N ARG A 460 0.78 18.41 23.15
CA ARG A 460 -0.10 17.85 24.19
C ARG A 460 0.24 16.39 24.49
N ASN A 461 1.13 15.78 23.73
CA ASN A 461 1.57 14.40 23.94
C ASN A 461 2.64 14.35 25.06
N PRO A 462 2.42 13.64 26.17
CA PRO A 462 3.38 13.59 27.28
C PRO A 462 4.77 13.11 26.86
N VAL A 463 4.84 12.16 25.93
CA VAL A 463 6.10 11.55 25.47
C VAL A 463 6.96 12.57 24.70
N ASP A 464 6.34 13.49 23.96
CA ASP A 464 7.05 14.57 23.27
C ASP A 464 7.56 15.63 24.26
N ILE A 465 6.74 15.96 25.26
CA ILE A 465 7.06 16.95 26.30
C ILE A 465 8.30 16.52 27.10
N GLU A 466 8.35 15.24 27.48
CA GLU A 466 9.48 14.65 28.22
C GLU A 466 10.76 14.59 27.36
N LYS A 467 10.66 14.20 26.09
CA LYS A 467 11.81 13.98 25.17
C LYS A 467 12.35 15.25 24.51
N HIS A 468 12.34 16.37 25.23
CA HIS A 468 12.90 17.66 24.84
C HIS A 468 12.38 18.19 23.46
N LEU A 469 11.10 18.59 23.40
CA LEU A 469 10.44 19.25 22.25
C LEU A 469 11.39 20.13 21.40
N ASN A 470 12.14 21.01 22.06
CA ASN A 470 13.07 22.00 21.50
C ASN A 470 14.25 21.43 20.68
N GLN A 471 14.35 20.10 20.51
CA GLN A 471 15.36 19.43 19.68
C GLN A 471 14.76 18.62 18.53
N LYS A 472 13.49 18.22 18.61
CA LYS A 472 12.81 17.43 17.58
C LYS A 472 12.21 18.33 16.49
N HIS A 473 12.23 17.83 15.27
CA HIS A 473 11.62 18.46 14.10
C HIS A 473 10.26 17.81 13.79
N PHE A 474 9.35 18.54 13.15
CA PHE A 474 8.11 17.94 12.65
C PHE A 474 8.39 16.98 11.47
N GLY A 475 7.44 16.09 11.22
CA GLY A 475 7.34 15.35 9.96
C GLY A 475 5.90 15.36 9.46
N PRO A 476 5.63 15.07 8.17
CA PRO A 476 4.28 14.98 7.64
C PRO A 476 3.49 13.87 8.37
N PRO A 477 2.36 14.19 9.04
CA PRO A 477 1.72 13.22 9.94
C PRO A 477 0.91 12.12 9.22
N PHE A 478 0.48 12.34 7.97
CA PHE A 478 -0.30 11.38 7.16
C PHE A 478 -1.55 10.84 7.86
N ASN A 479 -2.13 11.60 8.80
CA ASN A 479 -3.37 11.25 9.49
C ASN A 479 -4.59 11.43 8.54
N PHE A 480 -5.74 10.88 8.92
CA PHE A 480 -6.98 11.05 8.16
C PHE A 480 -7.60 12.43 8.37
N TYR A 481 -7.67 13.24 7.30
CA TYR A 481 -8.52 14.42 7.22
C TYR A 481 -9.91 14.04 6.69
N ASP A 482 -11.00 14.52 7.32
CA ASP A 482 -12.37 14.14 6.96
C ASP A 482 -13.11 15.16 6.08
N PHE A 483 -12.93 15.07 4.76
CA PHE A 483 -13.63 15.87 3.76
C PHE A 483 -15.17 15.69 3.76
N TYR A 484 -15.70 14.66 4.44
CA TYR A 484 -17.15 14.45 4.60
C TYR A 484 -17.75 15.16 5.83
N ASN A 485 -16.94 15.64 6.78
CA ASN A 485 -17.40 16.26 8.03
C ASN A 485 -17.35 17.81 8.00
N ALA A 486 -17.16 18.39 6.82
CA ALA A 486 -17.12 19.83 6.61
C ALA A 486 -18.52 20.48 6.66
N PRO A 487 -18.59 21.82 6.78
CA PRO A 487 -19.85 22.56 6.66
C PRO A 487 -20.61 22.20 5.37
N ALA A 488 -21.93 22.06 5.48
CA ALA A 488 -22.78 21.55 4.41
C ALA A 488 -22.63 22.38 3.11
N GLY A 489 -22.23 21.69 2.03
CA GLY A 489 -22.06 22.29 0.70
C GLY A 489 -20.61 22.68 0.32
N VAL A 490 -19.63 22.61 1.23
CA VAL A 490 -18.23 22.91 0.89
C VAL A 490 -17.58 21.68 0.23
N ALA A 491 -17.33 21.74 -1.08
CA ALA A 491 -16.67 20.66 -1.83
C ALA A 491 -15.21 20.44 -1.38
N PRO A 492 -14.65 19.21 -1.48
CA PRO A 492 -13.31 18.88 -0.95
C PRO A 492 -12.20 19.79 -1.47
N PHE A 493 -12.26 20.15 -2.75
CA PHE A 493 -11.28 21.04 -3.36
C PHE A 493 -11.27 22.44 -2.71
N GLN A 494 -12.45 22.97 -2.34
CA GLN A 494 -12.53 24.25 -1.64
C GLN A 494 -12.14 24.14 -0.17
N GLN A 495 -12.37 22.99 0.48
CA GLN A 495 -11.83 22.73 1.83
C GLN A 495 -10.29 22.74 1.81
N LEU A 496 -9.68 22.01 0.86
CA LEU A 496 -8.22 21.98 0.67
C LEU A 496 -7.64 23.37 0.44
N LYS A 497 -8.28 24.19 -0.41
CA LYS A 497 -7.86 25.58 -0.65
C LYS A 497 -7.96 26.47 0.59
N ASN A 498 -8.95 26.25 1.47
CA ASN A 498 -9.04 27.01 2.73
C ASN A 498 -7.91 26.62 3.69
N LEU A 499 -7.67 25.33 3.89
CA LEU A 499 -6.61 24.81 4.77
C LEU A 499 -5.22 25.25 4.31
N MET A 500 -4.98 25.27 2.99
CA MET A 500 -3.71 25.74 2.43
C MET A 500 -3.53 27.26 2.61
N ALA A 501 -4.61 28.05 2.67
CA ALA A 501 -4.53 29.47 2.96
C ALA A 501 -4.19 29.72 4.45
N GLU A 502 -4.76 28.91 5.35
CA GLU A 502 -4.40 28.88 6.78
C GLU A 502 -2.94 28.43 6.99
N ALA A 503 -2.48 27.42 6.25
CA ALA A 503 -1.09 26.97 6.25
C ALA A 503 -0.11 28.03 5.74
N VAL A 504 -0.47 28.80 4.69
CA VAL A 504 0.34 29.94 4.20
C VAL A 504 0.32 31.12 5.19
N ALA A 505 -0.76 31.31 5.95
CA ALA A 505 -0.80 32.32 7.01
C ALA A 505 0.11 31.96 8.20
N ALA A 506 0.29 30.67 8.49
CA ALA A 506 1.25 30.17 9.49
C ALA A 506 2.69 30.12 8.95
N ALA A 507 2.88 29.76 7.68
CA ALA A 507 4.18 29.61 7.02
C ALA A 507 4.14 30.18 5.58
N PRO A 508 4.48 31.47 5.38
CA PRO A 508 4.49 32.13 4.08
C PRO A 508 5.36 31.45 3.01
N GLU A 509 6.34 30.64 3.43
CA GLU A 509 7.16 29.80 2.55
C GLU A 509 6.33 28.85 1.66
N LEU A 510 5.11 28.49 2.07
CA LEU A 510 4.20 27.61 1.32
C LEU A 510 3.43 28.31 0.20
N LYS A 511 3.66 29.61 -0.05
CA LYS A 511 2.89 30.39 -1.03
C LYS A 511 2.86 29.76 -2.43
N GLN A 512 3.98 29.21 -2.90
CA GLN A 512 4.04 28.50 -4.19
C GLN A 512 3.15 27.25 -4.20
N ALA A 513 3.19 26.43 -3.13
CA ALA A 513 2.35 25.24 -3.01
C ALA A 513 0.85 25.60 -3.00
N GLN A 514 0.46 26.69 -2.34
CA GLN A 514 -0.92 27.21 -2.42
C GLN A 514 -1.30 27.64 -3.85
N ASP A 515 -0.40 28.27 -4.61
CA ASP A 515 -0.70 28.66 -5.98
C ASP A 515 -0.81 27.44 -6.93
N THR A 516 -0.02 26.39 -6.68
CA THR A 516 -0.24 25.07 -7.30
C THR A 516 -1.60 24.49 -6.90
N VAL A 517 -1.99 24.53 -5.62
CA VAL A 517 -3.30 24.06 -5.12
C VAL A 517 -4.45 24.80 -5.82
N ASN A 518 -4.31 26.08 -6.15
CA ASN A 518 -5.29 26.83 -6.91
C ASN A 518 -5.41 26.38 -8.39
N GLY A 519 -4.39 25.71 -8.94
CA GLY A 519 -4.34 25.21 -10.31
C GLY A 519 -4.73 23.73 -10.50
N LEU A 520 -4.93 22.97 -9.41
CA LEU A 520 -5.38 21.58 -9.48
C LEU A 520 -6.77 21.46 -10.12
N MET A 521 -7.10 20.28 -10.64
CA MET A 521 -8.46 19.95 -11.04
C MET A 521 -9.32 19.65 -9.81
N ASP A 522 -10.52 20.21 -9.81
CA ASP A 522 -11.60 19.76 -8.93
C ASP A 522 -11.99 18.32 -9.32
N ILE A 523 -11.91 17.40 -8.36
CA ILE A 523 -12.36 16.01 -8.50
C ILE A 523 -13.89 15.90 -8.56
N GLY A 524 -14.61 16.95 -8.16
CA GLY A 524 -16.06 17.02 -8.06
C GLY A 524 -16.58 16.78 -6.64
N PRO A 525 -17.90 16.83 -6.43
CA PRO A 525 -18.51 16.50 -5.15
C PRO A 525 -18.29 15.02 -4.80
N LEU A 526 -18.04 14.74 -3.52
CA LEU A 526 -17.97 13.35 -3.03
C LEU A 526 -19.29 12.65 -3.27
N ASN A 527 -19.22 11.44 -3.82
CA ASN A 527 -20.39 10.77 -4.40
C ASN A 527 -21.44 10.44 -3.30
N PRO A 528 -22.63 11.08 -3.28
CA PRO A 528 -23.51 11.15 -2.11
C PRO A 528 -24.23 9.84 -1.76
N VAL A 529 -24.04 8.79 -2.57
CA VAL A 529 -24.58 7.42 -2.40
C VAL A 529 -24.27 6.82 -1.01
N ARG A 530 -23.27 7.36 -0.29
CA ARG A 530 -22.84 6.90 1.04
C ARG A 530 -23.43 7.72 2.21
N ALA A 531 -24.02 8.89 1.96
CA ALA A 531 -24.64 9.72 3.00
C ALA A 531 -26.09 9.31 3.34
N ALA A 532 -26.82 8.75 2.36
CA ALA A 532 -28.26 8.50 2.43
C ALA A 532 -28.71 7.28 3.28
N LYS A 533 -27.94 6.88 4.31
CA LYS A 533 -28.30 5.81 5.26
C LYS A 533 -28.18 6.24 6.74
N LYS A 534 -28.38 7.53 7.01
CA LYS A 534 -28.64 8.10 8.34
C LYS A 534 -30.00 8.81 8.37
N GLY A 535 -31.05 8.07 7.99
CA GLY A 535 -32.46 8.44 8.04
C GLY A 535 -33.29 7.19 8.27
#